data_AF-A0A562MNF9-F1
#
_entry.id   AF-A0A562MNF9-F1
#
_cell.length_a   1.000
_cell.length_b   1.000
_cell.length_c   1.000
_cell.angle_alpha   90.00
_cell.angle_beta   90.00
_cell.angle_gamma   90.00
#
_symmetry.space_group_name_H-M   'P 1'
#
loop_
_entity.id
_entity.type
_entity.pdbx_description
1 polymer ?
#
loop_
_entity_poly.entity_id
_entity_poly.type
_entity_poly.pdbx_seq_one_letter_code
_entity_poly.pdbx_strand_id
1 'polypeptide(L)' 'MAPVSSDAFRNAMSKVCGSVNPITTVGAAGRGGFIATAMCSVADDPPKLLVCINQKSRQSDTFISNACSV' A
#
# COMPACT_ATOMS: atom_id res chain seq x y z
N MET A 1 -17.87 17.50 -14.84
CA MET A 1 -17.10 17.47 -13.59
C MET A 1 -15.64 17.68 -13.95
N ALA A 2 -15.03 18.81 -13.61
CA ALA A 2 -13.60 19.02 -13.87
C ALA A 2 -12.75 18.18 -12.89
N PRO A 3 -11.59 17.66 -13.31
CA PRO A 3 -10.73 16.88 -12.44
C PRO A 3 -10.19 17.76 -11.30
N VAL A 4 -10.19 17.21 -10.08
CA VAL A 4 -9.62 17.86 -8.90
C VAL A 4 -8.09 17.91 -9.06
N SER A 5 -7.46 19.02 -8.68
CA SER A 5 -6.00 19.13 -8.71
C SER A 5 -5.35 18.18 -7.69
N SER A 6 -4.16 17.67 -8.00
CA SER A 6 -3.43 16.75 -7.11
C SER A 6 -3.21 17.33 -5.72
N ASP A 7 -2.94 18.63 -5.61
CA ASP A 7 -2.73 19.30 -4.33
C ASP A 7 -4.03 19.44 -3.53
N ALA A 8 -5.16 19.74 -4.19
CA ALA A 8 -6.46 19.76 -3.54
C ALA A 8 -6.84 18.37 -3.01
N PHE A 9 -6.57 17.31 -3.77
CA PHE A 9 -6.78 15.93 -3.33
C PHE A 9 -5.89 15.56 -2.13
N ARG A 10 -4.58 15.88 -2.18
CA ARG A 10 -3.64 15.61 -1.08
C ARG A 10 -4.02 16.38 0.20
N ASN A 11 -4.46 17.63 0.06
CA ASN A 11 -4.94 18.44 1.19
C ASN A 11 -6.24 17.93 1.80
N ALA A 12 -7.10 17.29 1.01
CA ALA A 12 -8.28 16.60 1.54
C ALA A 12 -7.86 15.31 2.28
N MET A 13 -7.00 14.50 1.68
CA MET A 13 -6.54 13.23 2.26
C MET A 13 -5.69 13.41 3.53
N SER A 14 -4.99 14.53 3.70
CA SER A 14 -4.24 14.81 4.95
C SER A 14 -5.12 14.93 6.19
N LYS A 15 -6.43 15.16 6.01
CA LYS A 15 -7.41 15.22 7.10
C LYS A 15 -8.04 13.87 7.42
N VAL A 16 -7.79 12.85 6.60
CA VAL A 16 -8.34 11.50 6.79
C VAL A 16 -7.44 10.73 7.74
N CYS A 17 -7.96 10.34 8.90
CA CYS A 17 -7.25 9.45 9.81
C CYS A 17 -7.12 8.05 9.17
N GLY A 18 -5.90 7.52 9.14
CA GLY A 18 -5.61 6.18 8.66
C GLY A 18 -4.77 5.40 9.66
N SER A 19 -5.04 4.10 9.79
CA SER A 19 -4.18 3.20 10.57
C SER A 19 -2.79 3.12 9.93
N VAL A 20 -1.74 3.11 10.75
CA VAL A 20 -0.36 2.94 10.29
C VAL A 20 0.01 1.48 10.42
N ASN A 21 0.20 0.80 9.28
CA ASN A 21 0.52 -0.62 9.25
C ASN A 21 1.92 -0.82 8.67
N PRO A 22 2.86 -1.46 9.41
CA PRO A 22 4.10 -1.95 8.84
C PRO A 22 3.81 -3.18 7.97
N ILE A 23 4.25 -3.14 6.72
CA ILE A 23 4.09 -4.24 5.76
C ILE A 23 5.47 -4.78 5.43
N THR A 24 5.67 -6.08 5.60
CA THR A 24 6.97 -6.71 5.38
C THR A 24 6.87 -7.91 4.47
N THR A 25 7.77 -8.00 3.50
CA THR A 25 7.90 -9.18 2.65
C THR A 25 9.24 -9.85 2.86
N VAL A 26 9.24 -11.18 2.85
CA VAL A 26 10.44 -12.01 2.89
C VAL A 26 10.27 -13.11 1.86
N GLY A 27 11.23 -13.24 0.96
CA GLY A 27 11.22 -14.31 -0.04
C GLY A 27 12.54 -14.41 -0.80
N ALA A 28 12.50 -15.09 -1.94
CA ALA A 28 13.67 -15.34 -2.78
C ALA A 28 14.31 -14.04 -3.31
N ALA A 29 13.52 -12.98 -3.49
CA ALA A 29 14.03 -11.66 -3.90
C ALA A 29 14.60 -10.83 -2.73
N GLY A 30 14.61 -11.39 -1.52
CA GLY A 30 15.13 -10.76 -0.32
C GLY A 30 14.05 -10.24 0.62
N ARG A 31 14.46 -9.37 1.55
CA ARG A 31 13.60 -8.74 2.55
C ARG A 31 13.23 -7.33 2.12
N GLY A 32 11.95 -6.98 2.20
CA GLY A 32 11.44 -5.65 1.91
C GLY A 32 10.46 -5.22 2.99
N GLY A 33 10.37 -3.92 3.24
CA GLY A 33 9.43 -3.39 4.21
C GLY A 33 9.08 -1.94 3.93
N PHE A 34 7.83 -1.57 4.18
CA PHE A 34 7.38 -0.19 4.13
C PHE A 34 6.21 0.06 5.09
N ILE A 35 6.01 1.32 5.45
CA ILE A 35 4.87 1.75 6.24
C ILE A 35 3.76 2.19 5.28
N ALA A 36 2.58 1.60 5.43
CA ALA A 36 1.41 1.90 4.63
C ALA A 36 0.24 2.37 5.49
N THR A 37 -0.39 3.46 5.07
CA THR A 37 -1.71 3.88 5.57
C THR A 37 -2.83 3.55 4.59
N ALA A 38 -2.50 3.30 3.31
CA ALA A 38 -3.43 2.92 2.27
C ALA A 38 -3.61 1.39 2.24
N MET A 39 -4.35 0.86 3.22
CA MET A 39 -4.74 -0.56 3.33
C MET A 39 -6.26 -0.66 3.53
N CYS A 40 -6.89 -1.63 2.86
CA CYS A 40 -8.30 -1.97 3.07
C CYS A 40 -8.52 -3.49 3.11
N SER A 41 -9.51 -3.95 3.88
CA SER A 41 -10.02 -5.32 3.76
C SER A 41 -10.93 -5.44 2.55
N VAL A 42 -10.74 -6.49 1.76
CA VAL A 42 -11.50 -6.72 0.50
C VAL A 42 -12.48 -7.87 0.67
N ALA A 43 -12.07 -8.97 1.30
CA ALA A 43 -12.92 -10.14 1.52
C ALA A 43 -12.47 -10.88 2.78
N ASP A 44 -13.41 -11.51 3.47
CA ASP A 44 -13.21 -12.35 4.64
C ASP A 44 -13.15 -13.85 4.27
N ASP A 45 -13.85 -14.29 3.22
CA ASP A 45 -13.74 -15.65 2.67
C ASP A 45 -13.56 -15.66 1.13
N PRO A 46 -12.38 -16.02 0.61
CA PRO A 46 -11.10 -16.20 1.31
C PRO A 46 -10.56 -14.85 1.83
N PRO A 47 -9.81 -14.82 2.94
CA PRO A 47 -9.32 -13.59 3.56
C PRO A 47 -8.34 -12.86 2.62
N LYS A 48 -8.70 -11.64 2.23
CA LYS A 48 -7.94 -10.79 1.30
C LYS A 48 -7.86 -9.35 1.78
N LEU A 49 -6.65 -8.82 1.78
CA LEU A 49 -6.35 -7.41 2.04
C LEU A 49 -5.75 -6.76 0.79
N LEU A 50 -6.02 -5.48 0.59
CA LEU A 50 -5.39 -4.65 -0.43
C LEU A 50 -4.46 -3.64 0.25
N VAL A 51 -3.25 -3.49 -0.29
CA VAL A 51 -2.32 -2.43 0.09
C VAL A 51 -1.83 -1.73 -1.17
N CYS A 52 -1.75 -0.40 -1.13
CA CYS A 52 -1.20 0.40 -2.22
C CYS A 52 0.27 0.73 -1.99
N ILE A 53 1.11 0.43 -2.98
CA ILE A 53 2.53 0.80 -3.02
C ILE A 53 2.81 1.74 -4.19
N ASN A 54 3.67 2.73 -3.96
CA ASN A 54 4.14 3.60 -5.03
C ASN A 54 5.10 2.81 -5.92
N GLN A 55 4.78 2.66 -7.21
CA GLN A 55 5.59 1.93 -8.20
C GLN A 55 7.03 2.45 -8.33
N LYS A 56 7.27 3.73 -8.02
CA LYS A 56 8.62 4.31 -8.00
C LYS A 56 9.46 3.89 -6.78
N SER A 57 8.84 3.23 -5.80
CA SER A 57 9.54 2.69 -4.64
C SER A 57 10.36 1.48 -5.06
N ARG A 58 11.62 1.45 -4.63
CA ARG A 58 12.53 0.29 -4.78
C ARG A 58 11.95 -1.01 -4.23
N GLN A 59 11.03 -0.91 -3.27
CA GLN A 59 10.41 -2.08 -2.65
C GLN A 59 9.34 -2.73 -3.56
N SER A 60 8.81 -2.02 -4.56
CA SER A 60 7.73 -2.53 -5.42
C SER A 60 8.12 -3.82 -6.13
N ASP A 61 9.32 -3.87 -6.70
CA ASP A 61 9.82 -5.06 -7.41
C ASP A 61 10.00 -6.26 -6.47
N THR A 62 10.48 -6.01 -5.25
CA THR A 62 10.60 -7.04 -4.21
C THR A 62 9.23 -7.58 -3.77
N PHE A 63 8.23 -6.72 -3.64
CA PHE A 63 6.86 -7.11 -3.27
C PHE A 63 6.15 -7.91 -4.37
N ILE A 64 6.38 -7.56 -5.64
CA ILE A 64 5.81 -8.28 -6.79
C ILE A 64 6.48 -9.66 -6.94
N SER A 65 7.80 -9.72 -6.82
CA SER A 65 8.56 -10.97 -6.99
C SER A 65 8.35 -11.98 -5.84
N ASN A 66 8.14 -11.50 -4.61
CA ASN A 66 7.88 -12.38 -3.46
C ASN A 66 6.41 -12.84 -3.35
N ALA A 67 5.52 -12.42 -4.26
CA ALA A 67 4.13 -12.87 -4.36
C ALA A 67 3.31 -12.82 -3.04
N CYS A 68 3.59 -11.81 -2.19
CA CYS A 68 2.95 -11.49 -0.90
C CYS A 68 3.62 -12.09 0.35
N SER A 69 3.85 -11.25 1.35
CA SER A 69 4.06 -11.64 2.75
C SER A 69 3.59 -10.46 3.62
N VAL A 70 2.99 -10.75 4.77
CA VAL A 70 2.46 -9.75 5.73
C VAL A 70 3.59 -9.31 6.64
#